data_AF-A0A496Z630-F1
#
_entry.id   AF-A0A496Z630-F1
#
_cell.length_a   1.000
_cell.length_b   1.000
_cell.length_c   1.000
_cell.angle_alpha   90.00
_cell.angle_beta   90.00
_cell.angle_gamma   90.00
#
_symmetry.space_group_name_H-M   'P 1'
#
loop_
_entity.id
_entity.type
_entity.pdbx_description
1 polymer ?
#
loop_
_entity_poly.entity_id
_entity_poly.type
_entity_poly.pdbx_seq_one_letter_code
_entity_poly.pdbx_strand_id
1 'polypeptide(L)'
;MSEEAGNATTVTEAELKKVEEEVAKKTSEEAKKLSDDKAKEIEDRIRKEFEAKEKDKALQDRLAKIEKDSADAKVEADEKIKKQEELLKNQEEVFKQKLEEAMAVKKGITRSDSPFDVDKSDKENVKTIDGKQVDVSKLDYDEIEKLSAERFRKEFNLPSYYFDEKK
;
A
#
# COMPACT_ATOMS: atom_id res chain seq x y z
N MET A 1 -51.72 49.81 86.08
CA MET A 1 -50.89 49.78 84.86
C MET A 1 -49.98 48.58 85.02
N SER A 2 -50.35 47.47 84.39
CA SER A 2 -49.80 46.15 84.62
C SER A 2 -48.55 45.95 83.77
N GLU A 3 -47.45 45.60 84.40
CA GLU A 3 -46.24 45.12 83.74
C GLU A 3 -46.48 43.67 83.29
N GLU A 4 -46.59 43.44 81.97
CA GLU A 4 -46.44 42.09 81.42
C GLU A 4 -44.97 41.88 81.08
N ALA A 5 -44.28 41.29 82.04
CA ALA A 5 -42.92 40.80 81.92
C ALA A 5 -42.84 39.80 80.77
N GLY A 6 -41.84 40.01 79.90
CA GLY A 6 -41.49 39.12 78.81
C GLY A 6 -41.26 37.70 79.30
N ASN A 7 -41.87 36.76 78.61
CA ASN A 7 -41.74 35.33 78.84
C ASN A 7 -40.31 34.88 78.47
N ALA A 8 -39.39 34.93 79.44
CA ALA A 8 -38.04 34.41 79.29
C ALA A 8 -38.09 32.89 79.41
N THR A 9 -38.12 32.20 78.28
CA THR A 9 -38.04 30.74 78.20
C THR A 9 -36.68 30.28 78.73
N THR A 10 -36.64 29.79 79.98
CA THR A 10 -35.42 29.24 80.58
C THR A 10 -35.17 27.84 80.01
N VAL A 11 -34.22 27.72 79.09
CA VAL A 11 -33.73 26.43 78.58
C VAL A 11 -33.00 25.70 79.71
N THR A 12 -33.35 24.44 79.95
CA THR A 12 -32.75 23.65 81.02
C THR A 12 -31.37 23.10 80.62
N GLU A 13 -30.44 22.93 81.57
CA GLU A 13 -29.12 22.31 81.32
C GLU A 13 -29.22 20.93 80.64
N ALA A 14 -30.31 20.20 80.90
CA ALA A 14 -30.57 18.90 80.28
C ALA A 14 -30.93 19.00 78.79
N GLU A 15 -31.58 20.09 78.37
CA GLU A 15 -31.87 20.34 76.95
C GLU A 15 -30.63 20.82 76.21
N LEU A 16 -29.79 21.66 76.84
CA LEU A 16 -28.51 22.08 76.27
C LEU A 16 -27.58 20.89 76.02
N LYS A 17 -27.43 19.98 77.00
CA LYS A 17 -26.61 18.76 76.82
C LYS A 17 -27.10 17.85 75.69
N LYS A 18 -28.42 17.72 75.50
CA LYS A 18 -28.99 16.94 74.39
C LYS A 18 -28.66 17.57 73.04
N VAL A 19 -28.74 18.90 72.94
CA VAL A 19 -28.38 19.63 71.72
C VAL A 19 -26.89 19.48 71.42
N GLU A 20 -26.02 19.59 72.44
CA GLU A 20 -24.58 19.37 72.29
C GLU A 20 -24.23 17.97 71.81
N GLU A 21 -24.85 16.93 72.36
CA GLU A 21 -24.65 15.54 71.91
C GLU A 21 -25.14 15.32 70.47
N GLU A 22 -26.26 15.93 70.08
CA GLU A 22 -26.80 15.79 68.73
C GLU A 22 -25.94 16.50 67.69
N VAL A 23 -25.41 17.68 68.03
CA VAL A 23 -24.45 18.43 67.20
C VAL A 23 -23.13 17.66 67.10
N ALA A 24 -22.63 17.09 68.19
CA ALA A 24 -21.42 16.27 68.18
C ALA A 24 -21.59 15.01 67.31
N LYS A 25 -22.77 14.37 67.34
CA LYS A 25 -23.06 13.21 66.48
C LYS A 25 -23.10 13.61 65.00
N LYS A 26 -23.86 14.66 64.66
CA LYS A 26 -23.99 15.15 63.28
C LYS A 26 -22.64 15.57 62.68
N THR A 27 -21.84 16.31 63.44
CA THR A 27 -20.48 16.70 63.01
C THR A 27 -19.55 15.50 62.86
N SER A 28 -19.66 14.47 63.71
CA SER A 28 -18.89 13.24 63.57
C SER A 28 -19.30 12.41 62.34
N GLU A 29 -20.59 12.38 62.00
CA GLU A 29 -21.09 11.70 60.81
C GLU A 29 -20.69 12.42 59.53
N GLU A 30 -20.76 13.75 59.51
CA GLU A 30 -20.25 14.56 58.39
C GLU A 30 -18.75 14.39 58.19
N ALA A 31 -17.95 14.39 59.28
CA ALA A 31 -16.52 14.17 59.20
C ALA A 31 -16.17 12.77 58.64
N LYS A 32 -16.93 11.74 59.01
CA LYS A 32 -16.78 10.39 58.44
C LYS A 32 -17.13 10.35 56.97
N LYS A 33 -18.25 10.94 56.55
CA LYS A 33 -18.62 11.02 55.12
C LYS A 33 -17.56 11.73 54.29
N LEU A 34 -17.04 12.86 54.78
CA LEU A 34 -15.98 13.62 54.13
C LEU A 34 -14.67 12.82 54.02
N SER A 35 -14.36 12.01 55.02
CA SER A 35 -13.23 11.08 54.99
C SER A 35 -13.42 9.99 53.93
N ASP A 36 -14.59 9.36 53.91
CA ASP A 36 -14.91 8.28 52.97
C ASP A 36 -14.94 8.77 51.52
N ASP A 37 -15.45 9.97 51.27
CA ASP A 37 -15.48 10.58 49.94
C ASP A 37 -14.06 10.92 49.45
N LYS A 38 -13.20 11.44 50.33
CA LYS A 38 -11.78 11.69 50.01
C LYS A 38 -11.02 10.39 49.76
N ALA A 39 -11.29 9.34 50.53
CA ALA A 39 -10.67 8.04 50.34
C ALA A 39 -11.02 7.47 48.94
N LYS A 40 -12.29 7.54 48.55
CA LYS A 40 -12.73 7.13 47.21
C LYS A 40 -12.11 7.96 46.09
N GLU A 41 -11.99 9.28 46.27
CA GLU A 41 -11.34 10.15 45.29
C GLU A 41 -9.87 9.76 45.07
N ILE A 42 -9.16 9.42 46.15
CA ILE A 42 -7.77 8.96 46.11
C ILE A 42 -7.68 7.61 45.40
N GLU A 43 -8.54 6.64 45.73
CA GLU A 43 -8.58 5.33 45.07
C GLU A 43 -8.84 5.46 43.57
N ASP A 44 -9.81 6.30 43.18
CA ASP A 44 -10.14 6.54 41.77
C ASP A 44 -8.98 7.21 41.02
N ARG A 45 -8.27 8.15 41.67
CA ARG A 45 -7.09 8.78 41.08
C ARG A 45 -5.96 7.77 40.88
N ILE A 46 -5.67 6.95 41.89
CA ILE A 46 -4.66 5.90 41.80
C ILE A 46 -5.01 4.91 40.68
N ARG A 47 -6.26 4.45 40.61
CA ARG A 47 -6.70 3.53 39.55
C ARG A 47 -6.49 4.12 38.17
N LYS A 48 -6.88 5.39 37.95
CA LYS A 48 -6.66 6.08 36.66
C LYS A 48 -5.18 6.21 36.31
N GLU A 49 -4.32 6.53 37.27
CA GLU A 49 -2.88 6.61 37.03
C GLU A 49 -2.26 5.26 36.68
N PHE A 50 -2.70 4.17 37.33
CA PHE A 50 -2.26 2.82 37.00
C PHE A 50 -2.71 2.41 35.59
N GLU A 51 -3.97 2.65 35.24
CA GLU A 51 -4.48 2.38 33.89
C GLU A 51 -3.73 3.19 32.81
N ALA A 52 -3.39 4.45 33.10
CA ALA A 52 -2.59 5.28 32.20
C ALA A 52 -1.18 4.70 32.01
N LYS A 53 -0.52 4.29 33.10
CA LYS A 53 0.81 3.66 33.05
C LYS A 53 0.80 2.33 32.28
N GLU A 54 -0.24 1.52 32.44
CA GLU A 54 -0.39 0.28 31.67
C GLU A 54 -0.58 0.55 30.18
N LYS A 55 -1.38 1.56 29.81
CA LYS A 55 -1.55 1.99 28.41
C LYS A 55 -0.25 2.51 27.83
N ASP A 56 0.49 3.32 28.57
CA ASP A 56 1.79 3.85 28.13
C ASP A 56 2.81 2.72 27.91
N LYS A 57 2.85 1.75 28.82
CA LYS A 57 3.71 0.56 28.67
C LYS A 57 3.32 -0.26 27.44
N ALA A 58 2.03 -0.50 27.23
CA ALA A 58 1.53 -1.21 26.05
C ALA A 58 1.86 -0.47 24.73
N LEU A 59 1.84 0.86 24.74
CA LEU A 59 2.26 1.67 23.60
C LEU A 59 3.77 1.56 23.36
N GLN A 60 4.60 1.61 24.41
CA GLN A 60 6.05 1.41 24.29
C GLN A 60 6.39 0.03 23.72
N ASP A 61 5.74 -1.03 24.21
CA ASP A 61 5.96 -2.39 23.69
C ASP A 61 5.57 -2.51 22.21
N ARG A 62 4.49 -1.84 21.79
CA ARG A 62 4.08 -1.77 20.37
C ARG A 62 5.08 -1.01 19.52
N LEU A 63 5.59 0.13 19.99
CA LEU A 63 6.61 0.91 19.28
C LEU A 63 7.90 0.10 19.09
N ALA A 64 8.39 -0.54 20.16
CA ALA A 64 9.57 -1.39 20.09
C ALA A 64 9.39 -2.54 19.09
N LYS A 65 8.18 -3.12 19.01
CA LYS A 65 7.88 -4.15 18.02
C LYS A 65 7.90 -3.61 16.60
N ILE A 66 7.27 -2.45 16.35
CA ILE A 66 7.27 -1.81 15.02
C ILE A 66 8.69 -1.48 14.57
N GLU A 67 9.52 -0.93 15.47
CA GLU A 67 10.92 -0.62 15.15
C GLU A 67 11.69 -1.87 14.74
N LYS A 68 11.54 -2.96 15.50
CA LYS A 68 12.17 -4.24 15.19
C LYS A 68 11.69 -4.81 13.86
N ASP A 69 10.37 -4.89 13.65
CA ASP A 69 9.79 -5.40 12.41
C ASP A 69 10.25 -4.55 11.19
N SER A 70 10.41 -3.23 11.37
CA SER A 70 10.92 -2.34 10.33
C SER A 70 12.41 -2.57 10.03
N ALA A 71 13.21 -2.88 11.05
CA ALA A 71 14.64 -3.17 10.89
C ALA A 71 14.83 -4.50 10.16
N ASP A 72 14.08 -5.53 10.56
CA ASP A 72 14.10 -6.84 9.92
C ASP A 72 13.65 -6.74 8.45
N ALA A 73 12.59 -5.96 8.16
CA ALA A 73 12.12 -5.73 6.79
C ALA A 73 13.15 -5.00 5.91
N LYS A 74 13.94 -4.07 6.46
CA LYS A 74 15.03 -3.40 5.72
C LYS A 74 16.14 -4.38 5.35
N VAL A 75 16.55 -5.22 6.29
CA VAL A 75 17.57 -6.25 6.02
C VAL A 75 17.11 -7.20 4.92
N GLU A 76 15.86 -7.66 4.97
CA GLU A 76 15.30 -8.53 3.93
C GLU A 76 15.22 -7.83 2.56
N ALA A 77 14.87 -6.54 2.53
CA ALA A 77 14.84 -5.74 1.30
C ALA A 77 16.26 -5.58 0.71
N ASP A 78 17.25 -5.26 1.52
CA ASP A 78 18.64 -5.11 1.09
C ASP A 78 19.21 -6.42 0.55
N GLU A 79 18.89 -7.56 1.15
CA GLU A 79 19.28 -8.87 0.61
C GLU A 79 18.63 -9.18 -0.74
N LYS A 80 17.35 -8.82 -0.93
CA LYS A 80 16.66 -8.99 -2.21
C LYS A 80 17.26 -8.10 -3.30
N ILE A 81 17.62 -6.86 -2.97
CA ILE A 81 18.29 -5.94 -3.90
C ILE A 81 19.63 -6.53 -4.33
N LYS A 82 20.46 -6.97 -3.38
CA LYS A 82 21.76 -7.60 -3.71
C LYS A 82 21.62 -8.81 -4.63
N LYS A 83 20.65 -9.70 -4.36
CA LYS A 83 20.37 -10.86 -5.21
C LYS A 83 19.92 -10.44 -6.62
N GLN A 84 19.10 -9.40 -6.75
CA GLN A 84 18.69 -8.87 -8.06
C GLN A 84 19.88 -8.28 -8.81
N GLU A 85 20.74 -7.51 -8.15
CA GLU A 85 21.93 -6.91 -8.77
C GLU A 85 22.92 -7.98 -9.26
N GLU A 86 23.14 -9.05 -8.49
CA GLU A 86 23.97 -10.18 -8.93
C GLU A 86 23.37 -10.91 -10.14
N LEU A 87 22.06 -11.12 -10.14
CA LEU A 87 21.37 -11.75 -11.26
C LEU A 87 21.44 -10.90 -12.54
N LEU A 88 21.28 -9.58 -12.41
CA LEU A 88 21.45 -8.64 -13.51
C LEU A 88 22.87 -8.65 -14.07
N LYS A 89 23.90 -8.63 -13.20
CA LYS A 89 25.31 -8.73 -13.64
C LYS A 89 25.59 -10.02 -14.42
N ASN A 90 25.10 -11.15 -13.92
CA ASN A 90 25.26 -12.43 -14.63
C ASN A 90 24.54 -12.42 -15.99
N GLN A 91 23.36 -11.81 -16.09
CA GLN A 91 22.65 -11.69 -17.36
C GLN A 91 23.38 -10.77 -18.35
N GLU A 92 23.96 -9.66 -17.88
CA GLU A 92 24.76 -8.77 -18.71
C GLU A 92 26.01 -9.47 -19.27
N GLU A 93 26.70 -10.26 -18.46
CA GLU A 93 27.88 -11.02 -18.90
C GLU A 93 27.51 -12.07 -19.95
N VAL A 94 26.45 -12.84 -19.72
CA VAL A 94 25.94 -13.82 -20.70
C VAL A 94 25.50 -13.13 -21.99
N PHE A 95 24.85 -11.97 -21.89
CA PHE A 95 24.45 -11.20 -23.07
C PHE A 95 25.67 -10.70 -23.86
N LYS A 96 26.71 -10.18 -23.18
CA LYS A 96 27.95 -9.76 -23.82
C LYS A 96 28.65 -10.91 -24.53
N GLN A 97 28.74 -12.09 -23.90
CA GLN A 97 29.31 -13.29 -24.52
C GLN A 97 28.54 -13.69 -25.77
N LYS A 98 27.20 -13.77 -25.70
CA LYS A 98 26.36 -14.07 -26.87
C LYS A 98 26.49 -13.04 -27.99
N LEU A 99 26.62 -11.76 -27.64
CA LEU A 99 26.82 -10.69 -28.61
C LEU A 99 28.18 -10.82 -29.30
N GLU A 100 29.23 -11.14 -28.55
CA GLU A 100 30.56 -11.38 -29.08
C GLU A 100 30.59 -12.61 -30.00
N GLU A 101 29.96 -13.72 -29.59
CA GLU A 101 29.77 -14.90 -30.43
C GLU A 101 29.01 -14.57 -31.72
N ALA A 102 27.90 -13.84 -31.64
CA ALA A 102 27.14 -13.43 -32.82
C ALA A 102 27.95 -12.52 -33.75
N MET A 103 28.77 -11.61 -33.21
CA MET A 103 29.67 -10.77 -33.98
C MET A 103 30.82 -11.57 -34.61
N ALA A 104 31.35 -12.58 -33.91
CA ALA A 104 32.36 -13.48 -34.44
C ALA A 104 31.82 -14.34 -35.58
N VAL A 105 30.60 -14.87 -35.45
CA VAL A 105 29.88 -15.56 -36.54
C VAL A 105 29.67 -14.62 -37.73
N LYS A 106 29.24 -13.38 -37.48
CA LYS A 106 29.07 -12.38 -38.55
C LYS A 106 30.38 -11.99 -39.23
N LYS A 107 31.51 -11.97 -38.51
CA LYS A 107 32.85 -11.72 -39.07
C LYS A 107 33.41 -12.95 -39.80
N GLY A 108 33.07 -14.16 -39.36
CA GLY A 108 33.49 -15.42 -39.96
C GLY A 108 32.72 -15.79 -41.22
N ILE A 109 31.48 -15.30 -41.38
CA ILE A 109 30.77 -15.32 -42.66
C ILE A 109 31.36 -14.18 -43.50
N THR A 110 32.40 -14.49 -44.26
CA THR A 110 32.83 -13.56 -45.30
C THR A 110 31.69 -13.39 -46.32
N ARG A 111 31.61 -12.22 -46.95
CA ARG A 111 30.60 -11.90 -47.98
C ARG A 111 30.54 -12.95 -49.11
N SER A 112 31.61 -13.73 -49.24
CA SER A 112 31.81 -14.80 -50.22
C SER A 112 31.13 -16.14 -49.85
N ASP A 113 30.79 -16.35 -48.56
CA ASP A 113 30.24 -17.61 -48.05
C ASP A 113 28.76 -17.48 -47.60
N SER A 114 28.14 -16.33 -47.86
CA SER A 114 26.73 -16.12 -47.56
C SER A 114 25.86 -16.89 -48.57
N PRO A 115 25.02 -17.87 -48.14
CA PRO A 115 24.10 -18.57 -49.03
C PRO A 115 22.97 -17.67 -49.57
N PHE A 116 22.96 -16.39 -49.18
CA PHE A 116 21.98 -15.38 -49.59
C PHE A 116 22.58 -14.27 -50.48
N ASP A 117 23.91 -14.24 -50.70
CA ASP A 117 24.53 -13.32 -51.66
C ASP A 117 24.62 -13.97 -53.04
N VAL A 118 23.46 -14.05 -53.71
CA VAL A 118 23.41 -14.21 -55.15
C VAL A 118 23.44 -12.79 -55.73
N ASP A 119 24.47 -12.49 -56.54
CA ASP A 119 24.74 -11.21 -57.19
C ASP A 119 23.52 -10.28 -57.32
N LYS A 120 23.49 -9.23 -56.50
CA LYS A 120 22.49 -8.17 -56.53
C LYS A 120 22.71 -7.19 -57.69
N SER A 121 22.90 -7.72 -58.90
CA SER A 121 22.71 -6.97 -60.13
C SER A 121 21.47 -7.54 -60.82
N ASP A 122 20.38 -6.76 -60.77
CA ASP A 122 19.19 -6.83 -61.64
C ASP A 122 17.93 -7.61 -61.19
N LYS A 123 17.81 -8.10 -59.94
CA LYS A 123 16.60 -8.87 -59.54
C LYS A 123 15.98 -8.59 -58.16
N GLU A 124 16.17 -7.41 -57.55
CA GLU A 124 15.49 -7.12 -56.27
C GLU A 124 13.95 -7.14 -56.37
N ASN A 125 13.40 -6.93 -57.58
CA ASN A 125 11.96 -6.91 -57.82
C ASN A 125 11.39 -8.25 -58.31
N VAL A 126 12.19 -9.30 -58.53
CA VAL A 126 11.67 -10.59 -59.01
C VAL A 126 11.73 -11.62 -57.88
N LYS A 127 10.57 -11.97 -57.32
CA LYS A 127 10.44 -13.01 -56.29
C LYS A 127 9.97 -14.32 -56.91
N THR A 128 10.57 -15.44 -56.51
CA THR A 128 10.10 -16.76 -56.93
C THR A 128 9.04 -17.25 -55.93
N ILE A 129 7.80 -17.45 -56.39
CA ILE A 129 6.69 -18.00 -55.60
C ILE A 129 6.20 -19.25 -56.33
N ASP A 130 6.15 -20.40 -55.64
CA ASP A 130 5.75 -21.71 -56.19
C ASP A 130 6.44 -22.08 -57.53
N GLY A 131 7.75 -21.79 -57.62
CA GLY A 131 8.55 -22.06 -58.82
C GLY A 131 8.31 -21.09 -60.00
N LYS A 132 7.45 -20.08 -59.83
CA LYS A 132 7.22 -19.03 -60.83
C LYS A 132 7.90 -17.73 -60.41
N GLN A 133 8.58 -17.08 -61.35
CA GLN A 133 9.17 -15.76 -61.14
C GLN A 133 8.07 -14.70 -61.27
N VAL A 134 7.85 -13.94 -60.19
CA VAL A 134 6.89 -12.85 -60.11
C VAL A 134 7.66 -11.55 -59.99
N ASP A 135 7.46 -10.66 -60.96
CA ASP A 135 7.98 -9.30 -60.91
C ASP A 135 7.06 -8.42 -60.06
N VAL A 136 7.52 -8.17 -58.84
CA VAL A 136 6.89 -7.41 -57.78
C VAL A 136 6.70 -5.93 -58.17
N SER A 137 7.46 -5.42 -59.15
CA SER A 137 7.27 -4.05 -59.67
C SER A 137 6.07 -3.90 -60.60
N LYS A 138 5.55 -5.02 -61.12
CA LYS A 138 4.38 -5.05 -62.02
C LYS A 138 3.09 -5.41 -61.31
N LEU A 139 3.14 -5.60 -59.99
CA LEU A 139 1.97 -5.86 -59.17
C LEU A 139 1.30 -4.54 -58.82
N ASP A 140 0.00 -4.43 -59.14
CA ASP A 140 -0.83 -3.34 -58.66
C ASP A 140 -1.24 -3.61 -57.22
N TYR A 141 -0.56 -2.95 -56.28
CA TYR A 141 -0.78 -3.14 -54.85
C TYR A 141 -2.18 -2.70 -54.42
N ASP A 142 -2.76 -1.68 -55.08
CA ASP A 142 -4.09 -1.18 -54.74
C ASP A 142 -5.16 -2.22 -55.10
N GLU A 143 -4.98 -2.94 -56.21
CA GLU A 143 -5.87 -4.02 -56.61
C GLU A 143 -5.70 -5.25 -55.71
N ILE A 144 -4.45 -5.59 -55.34
CA ILE A 144 -4.16 -6.70 -54.41
C ILE A 144 -4.77 -6.42 -53.04
N GLU A 145 -4.66 -5.20 -52.53
CA GLU A 145 -5.20 -4.81 -51.24
C GLU A 145 -6.74 -4.94 -51.23
N LYS A 146 -7.42 -4.43 -52.27
CA LYS A 146 -8.88 -4.59 -52.44
C LYS A 146 -9.29 -6.06 -52.49
N LEU A 147 -8.61 -6.88 -53.30
CA LEU A 147 -8.92 -8.31 -53.42
C LEU A 147 -8.68 -9.07 -52.12
N SER A 148 -7.62 -8.72 -51.38
CA SER A 148 -7.30 -9.33 -50.08
C SER A 148 -8.32 -8.92 -49.01
N ALA A 149 -8.74 -7.65 -48.99
CA ALA A 149 -9.77 -7.14 -48.10
C ALA A 149 -11.13 -7.81 -48.36
N GLU A 150 -11.53 -7.97 -49.63
CA GLU A 150 -12.76 -8.70 -49.98
C GLU A 150 -12.71 -10.17 -49.56
N ARG A 151 -11.57 -10.85 -49.74
CA ARG A 151 -11.40 -12.25 -49.31
C ARG A 151 -11.46 -12.37 -47.80
N PHE A 152 -10.73 -11.52 -47.08
CA PHE A 152 -10.73 -11.47 -45.62
C PHE A 152 -12.15 -11.21 -45.08
N ARG A 153 -12.86 -10.27 -45.69
CA ARG A 153 -14.26 -9.99 -45.35
C ARG A 153 -15.16 -11.22 -45.51
N LYS A 154 -15.01 -11.97 -46.62
CA LYS A 154 -15.79 -13.20 -46.87
C LYS A 154 -15.42 -14.32 -45.89
N GLU A 155 -14.15 -14.51 -45.61
CA GLU A 155 -13.66 -15.58 -44.72
C GLU A 155 -14.10 -15.38 -43.27
N PHE A 156 -14.07 -14.13 -42.79
CA PHE A 156 -14.48 -13.78 -41.43
C PHE A 156 -15.92 -13.27 -41.33
N ASN A 157 -16.69 -13.35 -42.43
CA ASN A 157 -18.07 -12.91 -42.55
C ASN A 157 -18.32 -11.48 -42.01
N LEU A 158 -17.39 -10.57 -42.27
CA LEU A 158 -17.42 -9.20 -41.76
C LEU A 158 -18.39 -8.30 -42.57
N PRO A 159 -19.11 -7.39 -41.91
CA PRO A 159 -19.94 -6.40 -42.60
C PRO A 159 -19.14 -5.45 -43.52
N SER A 160 -19.75 -4.91 -44.59
CA SER A 160 -19.07 -4.06 -45.59
C SER A 160 -18.46 -2.78 -45.02
N TYR A 161 -19.09 -2.22 -44.00
CA TYR A 161 -18.76 -0.90 -43.48
C TYR A 161 -17.40 -0.84 -42.75
N TYR A 162 -16.74 -1.97 -42.47
CA TYR A 162 -15.42 -1.98 -41.84
C TYR A 162 -14.28 -1.61 -42.81
N PHE A 163 -14.51 -1.73 -44.12
CA PHE A 163 -13.51 -1.46 -45.16
C PHE A 163 -13.98 -0.45 -46.20
N ASP A 164 -15.21 0.08 -46.05
CA ASP A 164 -15.66 1.26 -46.80
C ASP A 164 -14.98 2.49 -46.20
N GLU A 165 -13.73 2.75 -46.60
CA GLU A 165 -13.16 4.10 -46.49
C GLU A 165 -14.01 5.03 -47.36
N LYS A 166 -14.98 5.70 -46.73
CA LYS A 166 -15.57 6.88 -47.34
C LYS A 166 -14.44 7.90 -47.55
N LYS A 167 -14.10 8.07 -48.83
CA LYS A 167 -13.56 9.27 -49.50
C LYS A 167 -13.36 10.50 -48.63
#